data_AF-A0A8C5WHK3-F1
#
_entry.id   AF-A0A8C5WHK3-F1
#
_cell.length_a   1.000
_cell.length_b   1.000
_cell.length_c   1.000
_cell.angle_alpha   90.00
_cell.angle_beta   90.00
_cell.angle_gamma   90.00
#
_symmetry.space_group_name_H-M   'P 1'
#
loop_
_entity.id
_entity.type
_entity.pdbx_description
1 polymer ?
#
loop_
_entity_poly.entity_id
_entity_poly.type
_entity_poly.pdbx_seq_one_letter_code
_entity_poly.pdbx_strand_id
1 'polypeptide(L)'
;MFSACFALSFWSHGSCDITGQTARWELVARYSAWRFYWRFLWCQDREPAVSCLLREIKHLFQFKDCYLNTLSKMVRKLKYHEHKLLKKVDFVNWDVDKNIHEVKVLRKYRVDKREDYTKYNKLSRNIRVVARKIRDLDDKDRFRISSTTRLLEKIYGMGLIPTKQSLQLCEMVSASSFCRRRLPTIAVKLRMAQNLRTAIMFIEQGHIRVGPEAITDPAYLVTRNMEDLVTWVESSKVKQHVMEYNEEDQSPL
;
A
#
# COMPACT_ATOMS: atom_id res chain seq x y z
N MET A 1 -2.33 -32.52 50.38
CA MET A 1 -1.37 -33.05 51.39
C MET A 1 -0.25 -33.78 50.65
N PHE A 2 0.98 -33.70 51.19
CA PHE A 2 2.30 -33.91 50.57
C PHE A 2 2.80 -32.78 49.67
N SER A 3 3.99 -32.24 49.80
CA SER A 3 4.87 -31.96 50.96
C SER A 3 5.82 -30.88 50.46
N ALA A 4 6.13 -29.91 51.30
CA ALA A 4 6.99 -28.78 51.02
C ALA A 4 8.48 -29.08 51.26
N CYS A 5 9.29 -28.10 50.86
CA CYS A 5 10.66 -27.79 51.29
C CYS A 5 11.82 -28.68 50.80
N PHE A 6 12.72 -28.06 50.04
CA PHE A 6 14.09 -27.88 50.54
C PHE A 6 14.70 -26.57 49.99
N ALA A 7 15.33 -25.83 50.90
CA ALA A 7 15.90 -24.51 50.71
C ALA A 7 17.31 -24.55 50.15
N LEU A 8 17.76 -23.46 49.52
CA LEU A 8 19.13 -22.96 49.69
C LEU A 8 19.19 -21.48 49.27
N SER A 9 19.18 -20.63 50.30
CA SER A 9 19.67 -19.25 50.26
C SER A 9 21.18 -19.28 50.52
N PHE A 10 22.01 -18.55 49.75
CA PHE A 10 23.15 -17.81 50.32
C PHE A 10 23.89 -16.91 49.30
N TRP A 11 24.11 -15.65 49.72
CA TRP A 11 25.21 -14.71 49.39
C TRP A 11 25.34 -14.17 47.94
N SER A 12 25.73 -12.91 47.67
CA SER A 12 26.18 -11.79 48.50
C SER A 12 26.07 -10.47 47.69
N HIS A 13 26.25 -9.36 48.39
CA HIS A 13 26.26 -7.96 47.93
C HIS A 13 27.11 -7.68 46.67
N GLY A 14 26.66 -6.74 45.85
CA GLY A 14 27.44 -6.05 44.82
C GLY A 14 26.67 -4.87 44.21
N SER A 15 27.09 -3.65 44.53
CA SER A 15 26.53 -2.39 44.03
C SER A 15 26.83 -2.15 42.55
N CYS A 16 25.98 -1.32 41.92
CA CYS A 16 26.16 -0.47 40.73
C CYS A 16 27.22 -0.87 39.68
N ASP A 17 26.79 -1.08 38.43
CA ASP A 17 27.14 -0.14 37.36
C ASP A 17 26.40 -0.40 36.04
N ILE A 18 26.23 0.70 35.32
CA ILE A 18 25.63 0.85 34.00
C ILE A 18 26.49 0.12 32.95
N THR A 19 25.92 -0.79 32.18
CA THR A 19 26.22 -1.03 30.74
C THR A 19 25.27 -2.09 30.19
N GLY A 20 24.85 -1.90 28.95
CA GLY A 20 23.79 -2.68 28.31
C GLY A 20 24.16 -4.14 27.98
N GLN A 21 23.12 -4.84 27.48
CA GLN A 21 23.13 -6.18 26.87
C GLN A 21 22.78 -7.38 27.77
N THR A 22 21.57 -7.42 28.33
CA THR A 22 20.95 -8.69 28.78
C THR A 22 19.41 -8.61 28.79
N ALA A 23 18.79 -8.39 27.63
CA ALA A 23 17.33 -8.51 27.50
C ALA A 23 16.92 -9.19 26.17
N ARG A 24 17.65 -10.24 25.78
CA ARG A 24 17.41 -10.99 24.54
C ARG A 24 16.98 -12.45 24.73
N TRP A 25 16.87 -12.95 25.97
CA TRP A 25 16.63 -14.40 26.18
C TRP A 25 15.42 -14.79 27.04
N GLU A 26 14.64 -13.86 27.60
CA GLU A 26 13.41 -14.24 28.35
C GLU A 26 12.12 -14.32 27.50
N LEU A 27 12.15 -13.87 26.24
CA LEU A 27 10.96 -13.88 25.36
C LEU A 27 10.84 -15.12 24.46
N VAL A 28 11.91 -15.92 24.30
CA VAL A 28 11.90 -17.12 23.45
C VAL A 28 11.26 -18.33 24.17
N ALA A 29 11.29 -18.36 25.51
CA ALA A 29 10.76 -19.49 26.29
C ALA A 29 9.22 -19.52 26.43
N ARG A 30 8.51 -18.46 26.03
CA ARG A 30 7.04 -18.39 26.11
C ARG A 30 6.29 -18.75 24.82
N TYR A 31 7.00 -18.91 23.70
CA TYR A 31 6.37 -19.16 22.38
C TYR A 31 6.35 -20.63 21.95
N SER A 32 7.05 -21.53 22.65
CA SER A 32 7.11 -22.95 22.34
C SER A 32 5.97 -23.79 22.95
N ALA A 33 5.19 -23.25 23.88
CA ALA A 33 4.08 -23.97 24.53
C ALA A 33 2.73 -23.88 23.78
N TRP A 34 2.59 -22.98 22.81
CA TRP A 34 1.33 -22.80 22.06
C TRP A 34 1.17 -23.73 20.86
N ARG A 35 2.24 -24.42 20.43
CA ARG A 35 2.23 -25.27 19.23
C ARG A 35 1.74 -26.70 19.48
N PHE A 36 1.56 -27.09 20.74
CA PHE A 36 1.12 -28.44 21.11
C PHE A 36 -0.38 -28.57 21.45
N TYR A 37 -1.09 -27.46 21.66
CA TYR A 37 -2.51 -27.49 22.05
C TYR A 37 -3.49 -27.40 20.87
N TRP A 38 -3.00 -27.15 19.65
CA TRP A 38 -3.84 -26.94 18.46
C TRP A 38 -4.05 -28.18 17.59
N ARG A 39 -3.57 -29.35 18.01
CA ARG A 39 -3.69 -30.61 17.25
C ARG A 39 -4.67 -31.62 17.85
N PHE A 40 -5.45 -31.24 18.86
CA PHE A 40 -6.33 -32.17 19.59
C PHE A 40 -7.81 -31.74 19.67
N LEU A 41 -8.22 -30.66 18.99
CA LEU A 41 -9.62 -30.20 19.00
C LEU A 41 -10.17 -30.07 17.56
N TRP A 42 -10.39 -31.22 16.92
CA TRP A 42 -11.25 -31.35 15.76
C TRP A 42 -12.09 -32.63 15.93
N CYS A 43 -13.18 -32.52 16.68
CA CYS A 43 -14.25 -33.51 16.68
C CYS A 43 -15.56 -32.87 17.17
N GLN A 44 -16.58 -32.96 16.31
CA GLN A 44 -18.02 -32.76 16.51
C GLN A 44 -18.61 -31.34 16.73
N ASP A 45 -19.40 -30.96 15.73
CA ASP A 45 -20.65 -30.19 15.68
C ASP A 45 -21.23 -29.44 16.90
N ARG A 46 -21.89 -28.32 16.54
CA ARG A 46 -23.09 -27.70 17.13
C ARG A 46 -22.87 -26.31 17.78
N GLU A 47 -23.28 -25.27 17.04
CA GLU A 47 -23.65 -23.94 17.58
C GLU A 47 -24.85 -24.09 18.55
N PRO A 48 -25.15 -23.18 19.52
CA PRO A 48 -24.76 -21.76 19.57
C PRO A 48 -24.27 -21.26 20.96
N ALA A 49 -23.26 -20.39 20.97
CA ALA A 49 -22.94 -19.58 22.14
C ALA A 49 -22.38 -18.21 21.73
N VAL A 50 -23.24 -17.44 21.05
CA VAL A 50 -23.14 -15.98 20.91
C VAL A 50 -23.32 -15.32 22.28
N SER A 51 -22.32 -15.42 23.15
CA SER A 51 -22.23 -14.58 24.37
C SER A 51 -20.86 -14.59 25.05
N CYS A 52 -19.95 -15.53 24.73
CA CYS A 52 -18.65 -15.61 25.40
C CYS A 52 -17.44 -15.13 24.58
N LEU A 53 -17.56 -14.91 23.26
CA LEU A 53 -16.47 -14.36 22.42
C LEU A 53 -16.46 -12.82 22.32
N LEU A 54 -17.36 -12.13 23.02
CA LEU A 54 -17.44 -10.66 23.04
C LEU A 54 -16.69 -10.00 24.21
N ARG A 55 -15.82 -10.73 24.92
CA ARG A 55 -14.93 -10.15 25.94
C ARG A 55 -13.44 -10.17 25.58
N GLU A 56 -13.03 -10.91 24.54
CA GLU A 56 -11.64 -10.87 24.01
C GLU A 56 -11.46 -10.00 22.75
N ILE A 57 -12.53 -9.48 22.15
CA ILE A 57 -12.46 -8.60 20.95
C ILE A 57 -12.27 -7.11 21.33
N LYS A 58 -12.13 -6.76 22.61
CA LYS A 58 -11.78 -5.38 23.02
C LYS A 58 -10.30 -5.04 22.87
N HIS A 59 -9.40 -6.02 22.81
CA HIS A 59 -7.96 -5.76 22.70
C HIS A 59 -7.45 -5.54 21.28
N LEU A 60 -8.22 -5.94 20.25
CA LEU A 60 -7.85 -5.72 18.85
C LEU A 60 -8.31 -4.37 18.30
N PHE A 61 -9.20 -3.66 19.01
CA PHE A 61 -9.65 -2.33 18.63
C PHE A 61 -8.84 -1.18 19.25
N GLN A 62 -7.88 -1.47 20.15
CA GLN A 62 -6.88 -0.50 20.62
C GLN A 62 -5.60 -0.44 19.77
N PHE A 63 -5.43 -1.38 18.83
CA PHE A 63 -4.23 -1.45 18.01
C PHE A 63 -4.27 -0.53 16.78
N LYS A 64 -5.46 -0.07 16.35
CA LYS A 64 -5.62 0.82 15.18
C LYS A 64 -5.32 2.30 15.47
N ASP A 65 -5.34 2.73 16.73
CA ASP A 65 -4.98 4.12 17.11
C ASP A 65 -3.50 4.27 17.53
N CYS A 66 -2.76 3.17 17.66
CA CYS A 66 -1.36 3.18 18.12
C CYS A 66 -0.36 3.53 17.00
N TYR A 67 -0.69 3.24 15.73
CA TYR A 67 0.25 3.41 14.61
C TYR A 67 0.18 4.76 13.88
N LEU A 68 -0.82 5.60 14.18
CA LEU A 68 -0.84 7.00 13.74
C LEU A 68 -0.29 7.97 14.81
N ASN A 69 -0.18 7.53 16.06
CA ASN A 69 0.36 8.32 17.18
C ASN A 69 1.83 8.05 17.51
N THR A 70 2.49 7.10 16.86
CA THR A 70 3.88 6.73 17.15
C THR A 70 4.92 7.65 16.50
N LEU A 71 4.56 8.43 15.48
CA LEU A 71 5.45 9.47 14.91
C LEU A 71 5.31 10.85 15.56
N SER A 72 4.20 11.13 16.26
CA SER A 72 4.08 12.29 17.16
C SER A 72 4.83 12.08 18.48
N LYS A 73 5.45 10.90 18.67
CA LYS A 73 6.08 10.46 19.92
C LYS A 73 7.60 10.65 19.98
N MET A 74 8.22 11.30 18.98
CA MET A 74 9.68 11.53 19.02
C MET A 74 10.10 12.80 19.76
N VAL A 75 9.20 13.76 19.98
CA VAL A 75 9.52 15.02 20.65
C VAL A 75 8.39 15.39 21.62
N ARG A 76 8.74 15.77 22.85
CA ARG A 76 7.75 16.26 23.82
C ARG A 76 7.01 17.48 23.25
N LYS A 77 5.74 17.67 23.61
CA LYS A 77 5.03 18.89 23.25
C LYS A 77 5.69 20.09 23.94
N LEU A 78 6.07 21.10 23.15
CA LEU A 78 6.65 22.33 23.68
C LEU A 78 5.59 23.13 24.45
N LYS A 79 6.00 23.74 25.57
CA LYS A 79 5.17 24.69 26.32
C LYS A 79 5.02 25.98 25.51
N TYR A 80 4.01 26.78 25.83
CA TYR A 80 3.67 27.99 25.08
C TYR A 80 4.86 28.96 24.92
N HIS A 81 5.61 29.23 26.00
CA HIS A 81 6.77 30.12 25.96
C HIS A 81 7.91 29.56 25.09
N GLU A 82 8.14 28.25 25.12
CA GLU A 82 9.16 27.57 24.31
C GLU A 82 8.78 27.63 22.83
N HIS A 83 7.52 27.39 22.48
CA HIS A 83 7.02 27.50 21.11
C HIS A 83 7.06 28.94 20.59
N LYS A 84 6.84 29.94 21.47
CA LYS A 84 6.97 31.35 21.12
C LYS A 84 8.40 31.73 20.75
N LEU A 85 9.41 31.10 21.37
CA LEU A 85 10.83 31.26 21.04
C LEU A 85 11.22 30.44 19.80
N LEU A 86 10.74 29.20 19.71
CA LEU A 86 11.12 28.21 18.69
C LEU A 86 10.08 28.08 17.57
N LYS A 87 9.66 29.21 16.98
CA LYS A 87 8.62 29.22 15.94
C LYS A 87 9.03 28.56 14.62
N LYS A 88 10.33 28.52 14.32
CA LYS A 88 10.88 28.02 13.04
C LYS A 88 11.47 26.62 13.15
N VAL A 89 11.53 26.05 14.36
CA VAL A 89 12.23 24.79 14.61
C VAL A 89 11.23 23.65 14.55
N ASP A 90 11.18 22.98 13.40
CA ASP A 90 10.40 21.76 13.18
C ASP A 90 11.33 20.65 12.67
N PHE A 91 11.55 19.60 13.47
CA PHE A 91 12.44 18.49 13.08
C PHE A 91 11.85 17.58 12.00
N VAL A 92 10.52 17.60 11.82
CA VAL A 92 9.81 16.66 10.94
C VAL A 92 9.46 17.28 9.58
N ASN A 93 9.18 18.58 9.54
CA ASN A 93 8.72 19.26 8.34
C ASN A 93 9.69 20.40 8.01
N TRP A 94 10.70 20.09 7.19
CA TRP A 94 11.60 21.09 6.64
C TRP A 94 11.06 21.63 5.31
N ASP A 95 11.23 22.93 5.04
CA ASP A 95 10.72 23.57 3.82
C ASP A 95 11.31 22.99 2.51
N VAL A 96 12.52 22.44 2.58
CA VAL A 96 13.20 21.79 1.46
C VAL A 96 12.58 20.41 1.20
N ASP A 97 12.09 19.77 2.25
CA ASP A 97 11.44 18.45 2.24
C ASP A 97 9.92 18.58 2.16
N LYS A 98 9.39 19.33 1.16
CA LYS A 98 7.95 19.34 0.79
C LYS A 98 7.45 17.98 0.23
N ASN A 99 7.93 16.92 0.84
CA ASN A 99 7.73 15.50 0.65
C ASN A 99 6.34 15.03 1.13
N ILE A 100 5.61 15.82 1.91
CA ILE A 100 4.31 15.42 2.50
C ILE A 100 3.31 14.98 1.42
N HIS A 101 3.17 15.76 0.35
CA HIS A 101 2.27 15.38 -0.76
C HIS A 101 2.73 14.08 -1.41
N GLU A 102 4.02 13.96 -1.60
CA GLU A 102 4.68 12.85 -2.25
C GLU A 102 4.50 11.55 -1.47
N VAL A 103 4.70 11.56 -0.14
CA VAL A 103 4.45 10.45 0.79
C VAL A 103 2.97 10.09 0.84
N LYS A 104 2.06 11.08 0.83
CA LYS A 104 0.61 10.82 0.78
C LYS A 104 0.25 10.02 -0.47
N VAL A 105 0.81 10.36 -1.63
CA VAL A 105 0.54 9.65 -2.88
C VAL A 105 1.14 8.24 -2.87
N LEU A 106 2.38 8.06 -2.39
CA LEU A 106 2.99 6.74 -2.24
C LEU A 106 2.13 5.81 -1.36
N ARG A 107 1.70 6.31 -0.19
CA ARG A 107 0.88 5.54 0.74
C ARG A 107 -0.48 5.19 0.15
N LYS A 108 -1.10 6.14 -0.58
CA LYS A 108 -2.41 5.95 -1.22
C LYS A 108 -2.37 4.85 -2.28
N TYR A 109 -1.37 4.85 -3.15
CA TYR A 109 -1.30 3.90 -4.28
C TYR A 109 -0.33 2.72 -4.07
N ARG A 110 0.23 2.59 -2.86
CA ARG A 110 1.22 1.54 -2.52
C ARG A 110 2.33 1.45 -3.58
N VAL A 111 3.02 2.57 -3.77
CA VAL A 111 4.20 2.62 -4.64
C VAL A 111 5.43 2.39 -3.74
N ASP A 112 6.18 1.32 -4.00
CA ASP A 112 7.33 0.94 -3.15
C ASP A 112 8.56 1.80 -3.43
N LYS A 113 8.90 1.93 -4.73
CA LYS A 113 10.08 2.66 -5.18
C LYS A 113 9.82 4.16 -5.23
N ARG A 114 10.68 4.93 -4.55
CA ARG A 114 10.58 6.39 -4.56
C ARG A 114 10.88 6.97 -5.93
N GLU A 115 11.84 6.34 -6.60
CA GLU A 115 12.40 6.72 -7.88
C GLU A 115 11.31 6.75 -8.96
N ASP A 116 10.38 5.79 -8.90
CA ASP A 116 9.30 5.69 -9.89
C ASP A 116 8.34 6.87 -9.77
N TYR A 117 8.02 7.31 -8.54
CA TYR A 117 7.24 8.53 -8.35
C TYR A 117 7.97 9.76 -8.91
N THR A 118 9.27 9.90 -8.64
CA THR A 118 10.06 11.02 -9.18
C THR A 118 10.08 11.01 -10.71
N LYS A 119 10.21 9.83 -11.34
CA LYS A 119 10.11 9.67 -12.80
C LYS A 119 8.73 10.10 -13.32
N TYR A 120 7.64 9.66 -12.69
CA TYR A 120 6.28 10.09 -13.08
C TYR A 120 6.07 11.59 -12.93
N ASN A 121 6.64 12.20 -11.88
CA ASN A 121 6.56 13.64 -11.70
C ASN A 121 7.30 14.38 -12.82
N LYS A 122 8.51 13.94 -13.18
CA LYS A 122 9.26 14.47 -14.34
C LYS A 122 8.48 14.34 -15.64
N LEU A 123 7.93 13.17 -15.94
CA LEU A 123 7.11 12.93 -17.14
C LEU A 123 5.88 13.85 -17.18
N SER A 124 5.15 13.96 -16.06
CA SER A 124 3.99 14.84 -15.97
C SER A 124 4.38 16.31 -16.19
N ARG A 125 5.55 16.74 -15.70
CA ARG A 125 6.07 18.10 -15.93
C ARG A 125 6.37 18.33 -17.42
N ASN A 126 6.98 17.35 -18.09
CA ASN A 126 7.29 17.44 -19.52
C ASN A 126 6.01 17.58 -20.35
N ILE A 127 4.97 16.80 -20.05
CA ILE A 127 3.66 16.92 -20.70
C ILE A 127 3.10 18.33 -20.53
N ARG A 128 3.12 18.88 -19.30
CA ARG A 128 2.63 20.23 -19.02
C ARG A 128 3.43 21.31 -19.74
N VAL A 129 4.76 21.14 -19.87
CA VAL A 129 5.62 22.07 -20.62
C VAL A 129 5.25 22.06 -22.09
N VAL A 130 5.07 20.88 -22.69
CA VAL A 130 4.65 20.76 -24.10
C VAL A 130 3.27 21.38 -24.30
N ALA A 131 2.31 21.12 -23.41
CA ALA A 131 0.98 21.70 -23.48
C ALA A 131 1.01 23.24 -23.44
N ARG A 132 1.81 23.84 -22.54
CA ARG A 132 1.98 25.30 -22.48
C ARG A 132 2.60 25.86 -23.76
N LYS A 133 3.67 25.24 -24.27
CA LYS A 133 4.29 25.66 -25.54
C LYS A 133 3.31 25.63 -26.71
N ILE A 134 2.42 24.62 -26.75
CA ILE A 134 1.39 24.54 -27.80
C ILE A 134 0.33 25.64 -27.62
N ARG A 135 -0.01 25.96 -26.38
CA ARG A 135 -0.96 27.02 -26.05
C ARG A 135 -0.45 28.42 -26.41
N ASP A 136 0.86 28.63 -26.32
CA ASP A 136 1.49 29.94 -26.60
C ASP A 136 1.64 30.23 -28.12
N LEU A 137 1.44 29.23 -29.00
CA LEU A 137 1.45 29.39 -30.46
C LEU A 137 0.15 30.04 -30.97
N ASP A 138 0.14 30.59 -32.19
CA ASP A 138 -1.08 31.16 -32.77
C ASP A 138 -2.14 30.08 -33.09
N ASP A 139 -3.42 30.44 -32.94
CA ASP A 139 -4.55 29.52 -33.15
C ASP A 139 -4.65 29.02 -34.60
N LYS A 140 -4.19 29.82 -35.58
CA LYS A 140 -4.37 29.54 -37.01
C LYS A 140 -3.26 28.65 -37.59
N ASP A 141 -2.18 28.45 -36.84
CA ASP A 141 -1.05 27.66 -37.31
C ASP A 141 -1.42 26.18 -37.43
N ARG A 142 -1.17 25.60 -38.62
CA ARG A 142 -1.38 24.16 -38.88
C ARG A 142 -0.60 23.28 -37.90
N PHE A 143 0.59 23.73 -37.49
CA PHE A 143 1.42 23.02 -36.53
C PHE A 143 0.75 22.90 -35.16
N ARG A 144 0.06 23.94 -34.69
CA ARG A 144 -0.65 23.93 -33.42
C ARG A 144 -1.79 22.92 -33.44
N ILE A 145 -2.60 22.93 -34.49
CA ILE A 145 -3.75 22.00 -34.64
C ILE A 145 -3.24 20.55 -34.65
N SER A 146 -2.25 20.25 -35.51
CA SER A 146 -1.68 18.90 -35.62
C SER A 146 -1.05 18.43 -34.31
N SER A 147 -0.28 19.29 -33.63
CA SER A 147 0.39 18.94 -32.38
C SER A 147 -0.59 18.74 -31.24
N THR A 148 -1.65 19.55 -31.18
CA THR A 148 -2.72 19.43 -30.20
C THR A 148 -3.44 18.09 -30.33
N THR A 149 -3.85 17.72 -31.55
CA THR A 149 -4.50 16.44 -31.84
C THR A 149 -3.61 15.27 -31.42
N ARG A 150 -2.35 15.27 -31.85
CA ARG A 150 -1.40 14.19 -31.53
C ARG A 150 -1.14 14.05 -30.03
N LEU A 151 -1.01 15.18 -29.32
CA LEU A 151 -0.80 15.18 -27.87
C LEU A 151 -2.02 14.61 -27.14
N LEU A 152 -3.23 15.08 -27.50
CA LEU A 152 -4.48 14.65 -26.90
C LEU A 152 -4.75 13.16 -27.15
N GLU A 153 -4.54 12.69 -28.38
CA GLU A 153 -4.68 11.27 -28.72
C GLU A 153 -3.74 10.39 -27.90
N LYS A 154 -2.46 10.77 -27.79
CA LYS A 154 -1.48 10.00 -27.03
C LYS A 154 -1.83 9.95 -25.54
N ILE A 155 -2.17 11.09 -24.94
CA ILE A 155 -2.49 11.17 -23.50
C ILE A 155 -3.81 10.46 -23.19
N TYR A 156 -4.80 10.58 -24.07
CA TYR A 156 -6.07 9.87 -23.96
C TYR A 156 -5.87 8.36 -24.08
N GLY A 157 -5.11 7.89 -25.07
CA GLY A 157 -4.82 6.47 -25.27
C GLY A 157 -4.08 5.84 -24.07
N MET A 158 -3.18 6.59 -23.44
CA MET A 158 -2.55 6.18 -22.17
C MET A 158 -3.49 6.20 -20.96
N GLY A 159 -4.64 6.87 -21.05
CA GLY A 159 -5.65 6.91 -19.98
C GLY A 159 -5.41 7.96 -18.90
N LEU A 160 -4.57 8.97 -19.14
CA LEU A 160 -4.27 10.01 -18.14
C LEU A 160 -5.39 11.07 -18.03
N ILE A 161 -6.12 11.29 -19.11
CA ILE A 161 -7.22 12.28 -19.22
C ILE A 161 -8.52 11.55 -19.62
N PRO A 162 -9.69 11.92 -19.07
CA PRO A 162 -10.99 11.33 -19.40
C PRO A 162 -11.50 11.64 -20.81
N THR A 163 -11.33 12.87 -21.31
CA THR A 163 -11.88 13.35 -22.60
C THR A 163 -10.80 13.98 -23.49
N LYS A 164 -11.03 14.04 -24.81
CA LYS A 164 -10.09 14.62 -25.79
C LYS A 164 -10.36 16.09 -26.13
N GLN A 165 -11.28 16.76 -25.43
CA GLN A 165 -11.84 18.03 -25.90
C GLN A 165 -10.96 19.25 -25.61
N SER A 166 -10.19 19.25 -24.52
CA SER A 166 -9.49 20.46 -24.08
C SER A 166 -8.02 20.23 -23.69
N LEU A 167 -7.17 21.14 -24.16
CA LEU A 167 -5.73 21.16 -23.84
C LEU A 167 -5.47 21.50 -22.36
N GLN A 168 -6.41 22.20 -21.71
CA GLN A 168 -6.34 22.53 -20.28
C GLN A 168 -6.23 21.28 -19.40
N LEU A 169 -6.87 20.17 -19.80
CA LEU A 169 -6.79 18.91 -19.06
C LEU A 169 -5.36 18.35 -19.04
N CYS A 170 -4.56 18.61 -20.09
CA CYS A 170 -3.16 18.23 -20.15
C CYS A 170 -2.29 18.99 -19.14
N GLU A 171 -2.65 20.24 -18.83
CA GLU A 171 -1.95 21.03 -17.82
C GLU A 171 -2.20 20.53 -16.39
N MET A 172 -3.35 19.91 -16.15
CA MET A 172 -3.73 19.36 -14.85
C MET A 172 -3.18 17.95 -14.60
N VAL A 173 -2.44 17.37 -15.55
CA VAL A 173 -1.86 16.02 -15.41
C VAL A 173 -0.79 16.01 -14.32
N SER A 174 -1.01 15.19 -13.29
CA SER A 174 -0.10 15.00 -12.17
C SER A 174 0.50 13.59 -12.15
N ALA A 175 1.51 13.36 -11.31
CA ALA A 175 2.06 12.03 -11.06
C ALA A 175 0.97 11.03 -10.58
N SER A 176 -0.04 11.53 -9.84
CA SER A 176 -1.18 10.72 -9.42
C SER A 176 -1.97 10.13 -10.59
N SER A 177 -2.02 10.81 -11.74
CA SER A 177 -2.69 10.29 -12.94
C SER A 177 -2.01 9.01 -13.45
N PHE A 178 -0.69 8.93 -13.37
CA PHE A 178 0.06 7.72 -13.72
C PHE A 178 -0.14 6.61 -12.69
N CYS A 179 -0.13 6.94 -11.39
CA CYS A 179 -0.36 5.95 -10.34
C CYS A 179 -1.72 5.25 -10.49
N ARG A 180 -2.76 5.98 -10.92
CA ARG A 180 -4.08 5.40 -11.21
C ARG A 180 -4.11 4.42 -12.37
N ARG A 181 -3.15 4.51 -13.31
CA ARG A 181 -3.03 3.62 -14.47
C ARG A 181 -2.12 2.41 -14.24
N ARG A 182 -1.52 2.28 -13.05
CA ARG A 182 -0.75 1.09 -12.70
C ARG A 182 -1.66 -0.13 -12.58
N LEU A 183 -1.16 -1.29 -12.99
CA LEU A 183 -1.88 -2.56 -12.99
C LEU A 183 -2.62 -2.87 -11.67
N PRO A 184 -2.03 -2.70 -10.46
CA PRO A 184 -2.74 -2.97 -9.21
C PRO A 184 -3.97 -2.07 -9.00
N THR A 185 -3.89 -0.81 -9.43
CA THR A 185 -5.02 0.13 -9.28
C THR A 185 -6.14 -0.20 -10.25
N ILE A 186 -5.79 -0.63 -11.47
CA ILE A 186 -6.75 -1.10 -12.46
C ILE A 186 -7.42 -2.41 -12.00
N ALA A 187 -6.67 -3.36 -11.45
CA ALA A 187 -7.23 -4.61 -10.92
C ALA A 187 -8.27 -4.37 -9.81
N VAL A 188 -8.02 -3.40 -8.91
CA VAL A 188 -9.00 -2.99 -7.89
C VAL A 188 -10.22 -2.30 -8.52
N LYS A 189 -10.02 -1.49 -9.56
CA LYS A 189 -11.11 -0.83 -10.29
C LYS A 189 -12.01 -1.84 -11.00
N LEU A 190 -11.42 -2.89 -11.59
CA LEU A 190 -12.12 -4.03 -12.21
C LEU A 190 -12.70 -5.03 -11.21
N ARG A 191 -12.58 -4.77 -9.90
CA ARG A 191 -13.06 -5.64 -8.81
C ARG A 191 -12.44 -7.05 -8.79
N MET A 192 -11.28 -7.25 -9.43
CA MET A 192 -10.50 -8.49 -9.31
C MET A 192 -9.92 -8.68 -7.91
N ALA A 193 -9.65 -7.58 -7.21
CA ALA A 193 -9.15 -7.57 -5.84
C ALA A 193 -9.88 -6.52 -5.00
N GLN A 194 -10.12 -6.83 -3.73
CA GLN A 194 -10.77 -5.90 -2.79
C GLN A 194 -9.83 -4.75 -2.38
N ASN A 195 -8.54 -5.06 -2.19
CA ASN A 195 -7.54 -4.13 -1.67
C ASN A 195 -6.33 -4.03 -2.61
N LEU A 196 -5.67 -2.86 -2.63
CA LEU A 196 -4.44 -2.64 -3.40
C LEU A 196 -3.30 -3.57 -2.98
N ARG A 197 -3.18 -3.89 -1.68
CA ARG A 197 -2.16 -4.82 -1.19
C ARG A 197 -2.36 -6.23 -1.77
N THR A 198 -3.59 -6.72 -1.74
CA THR A 198 -3.93 -8.03 -2.31
C THR A 198 -3.72 -8.05 -3.82
N ALA A 199 -4.05 -6.97 -4.51
CA ALA A 199 -3.79 -6.83 -5.95
C ALA A 199 -2.28 -6.94 -6.28
N ILE A 200 -1.42 -6.28 -5.49
CA ILE A 200 0.04 -6.38 -5.66
C ILE A 200 0.51 -7.81 -5.45
N MET A 201 0.03 -8.49 -4.40
CA MET A 201 0.40 -9.89 -4.14
C MET A 201 0.01 -10.81 -5.30
N PHE A 202 -1.19 -10.65 -5.86
CA PHE A 202 -1.62 -11.46 -7.01
C PHE A 202 -0.78 -11.20 -8.27
N ILE A 203 -0.32 -9.97 -8.48
CA ILE A 203 0.55 -9.62 -9.61
C ILE A 203 1.95 -10.21 -9.40
N GLU A 204 2.54 -10.02 -8.22
CA GLU A 204 3.87 -10.56 -7.89
C GLU A 204 3.92 -12.10 -7.97
N GLN A 205 2.81 -12.77 -7.63
CA GLN A 205 2.64 -14.22 -7.79
C GLN A 205 2.41 -14.66 -9.25
N GLY A 206 2.12 -13.73 -10.16
CA GLY A 206 1.87 -14.02 -11.58
C GLY A 206 0.46 -14.55 -11.88
N HIS A 207 -0.55 -14.20 -11.10
CA HIS A 207 -1.93 -14.64 -11.33
C HIS A 207 -2.69 -13.81 -12.37
N ILE A 208 -2.20 -12.60 -12.69
CA ILE A 208 -2.84 -11.66 -13.62
C ILE A 208 -2.06 -11.63 -14.94
N ARG A 209 -2.80 -11.67 -16.05
CA ARG A 209 -2.27 -11.43 -17.41
C ARG A 209 -2.95 -10.23 -18.05
N VAL A 210 -2.25 -9.63 -19.01
CA VAL A 210 -2.81 -8.60 -19.90
C VAL A 210 -2.69 -9.12 -21.32
N GLY A 211 -3.82 -9.45 -21.93
CA GLY A 211 -3.84 -10.19 -23.19
C GLY A 211 -3.19 -11.58 -23.01
N PRO A 212 -2.21 -11.97 -23.85
CA PRO A 212 -1.58 -13.27 -23.76
C PRO A 212 -0.46 -13.36 -22.71
N GLU A 213 0.10 -12.24 -22.27
CA GLU A 213 1.31 -12.20 -21.43
C GLU A 213 0.96 -12.11 -19.94
N ALA A 214 1.55 -13.00 -19.14
CA ALA A 214 1.46 -12.93 -17.67
C ALA A 214 2.42 -11.87 -17.14
N ILE A 215 1.91 -10.94 -16.33
CA ILE A 215 2.69 -9.81 -15.82
C ILE A 215 3.01 -10.00 -14.35
N THR A 216 4.30 -9.94 -14.02
CA THR A 216 4.80 -10.03 -12.64
C THR A 216 5.10 -8.67 -12.02
N ASP A 217 5.32 -7.64 -12.84
CA ASP A 217 5.70 -6.31 -12.36
C ASP A 217 4.48 -5.44 -11.99
N PRO A 218 4.33 -5.00 -10.71
CA PRO A 218 3.24 -4.11 -10.30
C PRO A 218 3.40 -2.67 -10.84
N ALA A 219 4.57 -2.33 -11.38
CA ALA A 219 4.85 -1.04 -12.01
C ALA A 219 4.33 -0.93 -13.45
N TYR A 220 3.77 -2.01 -14.00
CA TYR A 220 3.20 -2.00 -15.35
C TYR A 220 2.07 -0.98 -15.51
N LEU A 221 2.16 -0.15 -16.56
CA LEU A 221 1.16 0.87 -16.90
C LEU A 221 0.20 0.33 -17.96
N VAL A 222 -1.07 0.22 -17.61
CA VAL A 222 -2.11 -0.30 -18.49
C VAL A 222 -2.70 0.86 -19.30
N THR A 223 -2.67 0.78 -20.63
CA THR A 223 -3.34 1.73 -21.53
C THR A 223 -4.85 1.48 -21.55
N ARG A 224 -5.64 2.40 -22.11
CA ARG A 224 -7.11 2.21 -22.15
C ARG A 224 -7.51 0.95 -22.91
N ASN A 225 -6.88 0.71 -24.06
CA ASN A 225 -7.22 -0.42 -24.92
C ASN A 225 -6.85 -1.77 -24.27
N MET A 226 -5.82 -1.78 -23.43
CA MET A 226 -5.36 -2.99 -22.74
C MET A 226 -6.15 -3.27 -21.45
N GLU A 227 -6.97 -2.32 -20.97
CA GLU A 227 -7.75 -2.46 -19.74
C GLU A 227 -8.76 -3.60 -19.84
N ASP A 228 -9.38 -3.77 -21.01
CA ASP A 228 -10.38 -4.82 -21.25
C ASP A 228 -9.75 -6.21 -21.37
N LEU A 229 -8.45 -6.28 -21.65
CA LEU A 229 -7.70 -7.53 -21.83
C LEU A 229 -7.09 -8.05 -20.51
N VAL A 230 -7.31 -7.35 -19.39
CA VAL A 230 -6.82 -7.77 -18.07
C VAL A 230 -7.67 -8.94 -17.57
N THR A 231 -7.07 -10.12 -17.47
CA THR A 231 -7.77 -11.33 -17.01
C THR A 231 -6.89 -12.18 -16.09
N TRP A 232 -7.50 -13.17 -15.44
CA TRP A 232 -6.74 -14.18 -14.71
C TRP A 232 -5.97 -15.09 -15.68
N VAL A 233 -4.81 -15.56 -15.24
CA VAL A 233 -4.10 -16.65 -15.92
C VAL A 233 -4.90 -17.95 -15.78
N GLU A 234 -4.92 -18.77 -16.82
CA GLU A 234 -5.72 -20.01 -16.88
C GLU A 234 -5.35 -21.00 -15.77
N SER A 235 -4.06 -21.17 -15.51
CA SER A 235 -3.52 -22.06 -14.47
C SER A 235 -3.62 -21.50 -13.05
N SER A 236 -4.23 -20.32 -12.86
CA SER A 236 -4.30 -19.67 -11.57
C SER A 236 -5.29 -20.35 -10.64
N LYS A 237 -4.85 -20.70 -9.43
CA LYS A 237 -5.73 -21.19 -8.36
C LYS A 237 -6.81 -20.19 -7.97
N VAL A 238 -6.53 -18.89 -8.11
CA VAL A 238 -7.51 -17.84 -7.85
C VAL A 238 -8.66 -17.94 -8.85
N LYS A 239 -8.35 -18.24 -10.12
CA LYS A 239 -9.37 -18.43 -11.16
C LYS A 239 -10.24 -19.65 -10.84
N GLN A 240 -9.61 -20.77 -10.49
CA GLN A 240 -10.30 -22.00 -10.10
C GLN A 240 -11.26 -21.74 -8.93
N HIS A 241 -10.80 -21.06 -7.87
CA HIS A 241 -11.63 -20.74 -6.73
C HIS A 241 -12.83 -19.83 -7.07
N VAL A 242 -12.66 -18.89 -8.00
CA VAL A 242 -13.75 -18.03 -8.48
C VAL A 242 -14.76 -18.83 -9.31
N MET A 243 -14.30 -19.76 -10.15
CA MET A 243 -15.18 -20.62 -10.95
C MET A 243 -15.97 -21.60 -10.06
N GLU A 244 -15.29 -22.21 -9.08
CA GLU A 244 -15.91 -23.09 -8.08
C GLU A 244 -17.00 -22.34 -7.28
N TYR A 245 -16.71 -21.11 -6.83
CA TYR A 245 -17.69 -20.29 -6.11
C TYR A 245 -18.91 -19.93 -6.95
N ASN A 246 -18.71 -19.71 -8.25
CA ASN A 246 -19.80 -19.44 -9.19
C ASN A 246 -20.56 -20.70 -9.63
N GLU A 247 -20.13 -21.89 -9.16
CA GLU A 247 -20.64 -23.20 -9.60
C GLU A 247 -20.47 -23.44 -11.11
N GLU A 248 -19.59 -22.68 -11.75
CA GLU A 248 -19.23 -22.76 -13.16
C GLU A 248 -18.05 -23.72 -13.34
N ASP A 249 -18.15 -24.94 -12.81
CA ASP A 249 -17.13 -25.97 -13.00
C ASP A 249 -17.16 -26.47 -14.45
N GLN A 250 -16.52 -25.71 -15.33
CA GLN A 250 -16.11 -26.17 -16.65
C GLN A 250 -14.88 -27.05 -16.49
N SER A 251 -15.09 -28.26 -15.97
CA SER A 251 -14.08 -29.31 -16.06
C SER A 251 -13.79 -29.58 -17.54
N PRO A 252 -12.53 -29.45 -18.01
CA PRO A 252 -12.20 -29.80 -19.37
C PRO A 252 -12.34 -31.32 -19.54
N LEU A 253 -13.21 -31.74 -20.47
CA LEU A 253 -13.22 -33.10 -21.04
C LEU A 253 -11.94 -33.35 -21.85
#